data_AF-A0A1M7RGZ3-F1
#
_entry.id   AF-A0A1M7RGZ3-F1
#
_cell.length_a   1.000
_cell.length_b   1.000
_cell.length_c   1.000
_cell.angle_alpha   90.00
_cell.angle_beta   90.00
_cell.angle_gamma   90.00
#
_symmetry.space_group_name_H-M   'P 1'
#
loop_
_entity.id
_entity.type
_entity.pdbx_description
1 polymer ?
#
loop_
_entity_poly.entity_id
_entity_poly.type
_entity_poly.pdbx_seq_one_letter_code
_entity_poly.pdbx_strand_id
1 'polypeptide(L)'
;MMKVERFLFQNRNFADVLDEDSKDGEPIVLYRRRKYVVKDDRDGHVYIQIGKRKLRCIGSIISIGYNAIKLYWDTIDEYEQCGNAAIQALRDEKDCKTIAFGIYKGVMFTEDEAGFCLIDKFIDQYRFGSMTELKEHIDRSQK
;
A
#
# COMPACT_ATOMS: atom_id res chain seq x y z
N MET A 1 -8.89 -15.10 -0.68
CA MET A 1 -8.74 -13.90 0.15
C MET A 1 -7.26 -13.53 0.13
N MET A 2 -6.90 -12.28 -0.19
CA MET A 2 -5.50 -11.83 -0.10
C MET A 2 -5.10 -11.72 1.38
N LYS A 3 -3.93 -12.25 1.77
CA LYS A 3 -3.42 -12.11 3.14
C LYS A 3 -2.34 -11.03 3.15
N VAL A 4 -2.50 -10.04 4.03
CA VAL A 4 -1.45 -9.05 4.29
C VAL A 4 -0.32 -9.73 5.05
N GLU A 5 0.88 -9.61 4.51
CA GLU A 5 2.09 -10.18 5.14
C GLU A 5 2.86 -9.12 5.90
N ARG A 6 2.92 -7.90 5.33
CA ARG A 6 3.62 -6.75 5.92
C ARG A 6 2.87 -5.47 5.67
N PHE A 7 2.91 -4.55 6.63
CA PHE A 7 2.50 -3.16 6.45
C PHE A 7 3.71 -2.27 6.23
N LEU A 8 3.62 -1.33 5.28
CA LEU A 8 4.60 -0.27 5.04
C LEU A 8 4.12 1.03 5.69
N PHE A 9 4.92 1.60 6.58
CA PHE A 9 4.58 2.84 7.26
C PHE A 9 5.25 4.07 6.64
N GLN A 10 4.68 5.26 6.89
CA GLN A 10 5.15 6.56 6.36
C GLN A 10 6.63 6.86 6.62
N ASN A 11 7.24 6.24 7.62
CA ASN A 11 8.68 6.34 7.89
C ASN A 11 9.53 5.31 7.13
N ARG A 12 8.97 4.70 6.08
CA ARG A 12 9.59 3.73 5.19
C ARG A 12 10.03 2.42 5.85
N ASN A 13 9.52 2.11 7.03
CA ASN A 13 9.77 0.83 7.70
C ASN A 13 8.57 -0.09 7.55
N PHE A 14 8.84 -1.40 7.53
CA PHE A 14 7.82 -2.44 7.51
C PHE A 14 7.51 -2.96 8.93
N ALA A 15 6.30 -3.48 9.11
CA ALA A 15 5.96 -4.37 10.22
C ALA A 15 5.41 -5.68 9.67
N ASP A 16 5.86 -6.81 10.22
CA ASP A 16 5.38 -8.14 9.87
C ASP A 16 4.04 -8.40 10.56
N VAL A 17 3.05 -8.91 9.83
CA VAL A 17 1.78 -9.37 10.40
C VAL A 17 2.03 -10.69 11.11
N LEU A 18 1.57 -10.81 12.36
CA LEU A 18 1.67 -12.03 13.15
C LEU A 18 0.41 -12.88 12.95
N ASP A 19 0.53 -14.19 13.16
CA ASP A 19 -0.61 -15.12 13.13
C ASP A 19 -1.37 -15.08 14.46
N GLU A 20 -1.80 -13.89 14.85
CA GLU A 20 -2.59 -13.60 16.05
C GLU A 20 -3.35 -12.29 15.87
N ASP A 21 -4.54 -12.23 16.47
CA ASP A 21 -5.38 -11.04 16.48
C ASP A 21 -5.51 -10.46 17.89
N SER A 22 -5.87 -9.18 17.94
CA SER A 22 -6.30 -8.50 19.15
C SER A 22 -7.61 -9.11 19.69
N LYS A 23 -7.98 -8.77 20.92
CA LYS A 23 -9.26 -9.19 21.51
C LYS A 23 -10.47 -8.72 20.70
N ASP A 24 -10.33 -7.58 20.03
CA ASP A 24 -11.37 -6.97 19.21
C ASP A 24 -11.26 -7.42 17.73
N GLY A 25 -10.35 -8.36 17.44
CA GLY A 25 -10.20 -9.01 16.12
C GLY A 25 -9.29 -8.27 15.14
N GLU A 26 -8.59 -7.20 15.56
CA GLU A 26 -7.67 -6.50 14.66
C GLU A 26 -6.29 -7.18 14.58
N PRO A 27 -5.61 -7.08 13.43
CA PRO A 27 -4.31 -7.71 13.25
C PRO A 27 -3.25 -7.17 14.23
N ILE A 28 -2.38 -8.05 14.71
CA ILE A 28 -1.18 -7.67 15.45
C ILE A 28 0.04 -7.72 14.54
N VAL A 29 0.89 -6.71 14.65
CA VAL A 29 2.13 -6.60 13.88
C VAL A 29 3.37 -6.50 14.76
N LEU A 30 4.48 -7.08 14.30
CA LEU A 30 5.81 -6.91 14.88
C LEU A 30 6.52 -5.73 14.22
N TYR A 31 6.69 -4.64 14.96
CA TYR A 31 7.41 -3.46 14.51
C TYR A 31 8.57 -3.15 15.45
N ARG A 32 9.80 -3.12 14.95
CA ARG A 32 11.02 -2.84 15.75
C ARG A 32 11.08 -3.65 17.06
N ARG A 33 10.83 -4.96 16.96
CA ARG A 33 10.83 -5.94 18.08
C ARG A 33 9.74 -5.72 19.15
N ARG A 34 8.70 -4.95 18.85
CA ARG A 34 7.53 -4.76 19.73
C ARG A 34 6.25 -5.07 18.97
N LYS A 35 5.25 -5.61 19.69
CA LYS A 35 3.93 -5.90 19.14
C LYS A 35 3.05 -4.66 19.19
N TYR A 36 2.30 -4.41 18.13
CA TYR A 36 1.33 -3.33 18.03
C TYR A 36 0.05 -3.84 17.39
N VAL A 37 -1.09 -3.32 17.85
CA VAL A 37 -2.39 -3.54 17.21
C VAL A 37 -2.53 -2.54 16.06
N VAL A 38 -2.91 -3.04 14.89
CA VAL A 38 -3.26 -2.24 13.72
C VAL A 38 -4.66 -1.67 13.92
N LYS A 39 -4.84 -0.38 13.66
CA LYS A 39 -6.11 0.32 13.82
C LYS A 39 -6.39 1.18 12.60
N ASP A 40 -7.65 1.50 12.36
CA ASP A 40 -8.09 2.54 11.44
C ASP A 40 -8.67 3.76 12.18
N ASP A 41 -8.72 4.90 11.51
CA ASP A 41 -9.47 6.06 11.97
C ASP A 41 -10.76 6.25 11.17
N ARG A 42 -11.54 7.28 11.52
CA ARG A 42 -12.85 7.53 10.89
C ARG A 42 -12.78 7.78 9.38
N ASP A 43 -11.62 8.19 8.89
CA ASP A 43 -11.37 8.46 7.47
C ASP A 43 -10.81 7.20 6.76
N GLY A 44 -10.74 6.06 7.45
CA GLY A 44 -10.26 4.78 6.92
C GLY A 44 -8.74 4.68 6.85
N HIS A 45 -7.99 5.60 7.47
CA HIS A 45 -6.52 5.51 7.46
C HIS A 45 -6.02 4.50 8.48
N VAL A 46 -5.22 3.55 8.01
CA VAL A 46 -4.63 2.51 8.85
C VAL A 46 -3.37 3.04 9.56
N TYR A 47 -3.17 2.70 10.83
CA TYR A 47 -2.01 3.12 11.62
C TYR A 47 -1.70 2.16 12.78
N ILE A 48 -0.49 2.32 13.34
CA ILE A 48 -0.15 1.82 14.68
C ILE A 48 0.08 2.99 15.65
N GLN A 49 -0.22 2.78 16.93
CA GLN A 49 -0.04 3.78 17.98
C GLN A 49 1.28 3.53 18.75
N ILE A 50 2.21 4.48 18.68
CA ILE A 50 3.50 4.45 19.41
C ILE A 50 3.49 5.58 20.45
N GLY A 51 3.19 5.23 21.70
CA GLY A 51 2.98 6.22 22.75
C GLY A 51 1.78 7.12 22.41
N LYS A 52 2.00 8.44 22.29
CA LYS A 52 0.97 9.40 21.88
C LYS A 52 0.93 9.66 20.36
N ARG A 53 1.81 9.04 19.57
CA ARG A 53 1.92 9.28 18.13
C ARG A 53 1.25 8.17 17.32
N LYS A 54 0.52 8.58 16.26
CA LYS A 54 0.05 7.67 15.21
C LYS A 54 1.12 7.56 14.12
N LEU A 55 1.48 6.35 13.75
CA LEU A 55 2.32 6.07 12.59
C LEU A 55 1.44 5.48 11.50
N ARG A 56 1.16 6.27 10.45
CA ARG A 56 0.27 5.88 9.35
C ARG A 56 0.90 4.83 8.45
N CYS A 57 0.09 3.85 8.07
CA CYS A 57 0.33 2.92 7.00
C CYS A 57 0.16 3.65 5.66
N ILE A 58 1.03 3.37 4.71
CA ILE A 58 1.00 3.92 3.34
C ILE A 58 1.05 2.82 2.29
N GLY A 59 0.93 1.56 2.70
CA GLY A 59 1.06 0.42 1.82
C GLY A 59 1.19 -0.91 2.55
N SER A 60 1.25 -1.98 1.78
CA SER A 60 1.44 -3.33 2.29
C SER A 60 2.24 -4.19 1.31
N ILE A 61 2.75 -5.32 1.79
CA ILE A 61 3.23 -6.41 0.95
C ILE A 61 2.25 -7.56 1.13
N ILE A 62 1.80 -8.12 0.00
CA ILE A 62 0.91 -9.27 -0.07
C ILE A 62 1.50 -10.33 -0.98
N SER A 63 1.11 -11.58 -0.77
CA SER A 63 1.40 -12.66 -1.71
C SER A 63 0.18 -12.98 -2.59
N ILE A 64 0.39 -13.03 -3.91
CA ILE A 64 -0.59 -13.51 -4.89
C ILE A 64 0.06 -14.61 -5.73
N GLY A 65 -0.36 -15.86 -5.51
CA GLY A 65 0.32 -17.01 -6.12
C GLY A 65 1.75 -17.12 -5.61
N TYR A 66 2.73 -17.07 -6.52
CA TYR A 66 4.16 -17.09 -6.19
C TYR A 66 4.81 -15.70 -6.12
N ASN A 67 4.02 -14.63 -6.32
CA ASN A 67 4.53 -13.27 -6.42
C ASN A 67 4.24 -12.48 -5.15
N ALA A 68 5.27 -11.84 -4.60
CA ALA A 68 5.13 -10.80 -3.60
C ALA A 68 4.87 -9.46 -4.29
N ILE A 69 3.76 -8.81 -3.95
CA ILE A 69 3.30 -7.56 -4.55
C ILE A 69 3.33 -6.48 -3.49
N LYS A 70 3.87 -5.33 -3.85
CA LYS A 70 3.83 -4.13 -3.02
C LYS A 70 2.60 -3.32 -3.40
N LEU A 71 1.74 -3.04 -2.43
CA LEU A 71 0.59 -2.17 -2.63
C LEU A 71 0.82 -0.84 -1.91
N TYR A 72 0.43 0.26 -2.53
CA TYR A 72 0.48 1.61 -1.98
C TYR A 72 -0.91 2.19 -1.91
N TRP A 73 -1.33 2.57 -0.71
CA TRP A 73 -2.71 2.99 -0.44
C TRP A 73 -2.74 3.86 0.82
N ASP A 74 -3.69 4.78 0.90
CA ASP A 74 -3.86 5.71 2.01
C ASP A 74 -5.04 5.30 2.91
N THR A 75 -6.07 4.68 2.32
CA THR A 75 -7.27 4.19 3.03
C THR A 75 -7.54 2.71 2.77
N ILE A 76 -8.37 2.08 3.62
CA ILE A 76 -8.81 0.68 3.44
C ILE A 76 -9.51 0.48 2.09
N ASP A 77 -10.34 1.43 1.67
CA ASP A 77 -11.04 1.35 0.38
C ASP A 77 -10.05 1.34 -0.81
N GLU A 78 -8.96 2.10 -0.72
CA GLU A 78 -7.89 2.11 -1.72
C GLU A 78 -7.08 0.81 -1.70
N TYR A 79 -6.89 0.20 -0.53
CA TYR A 79 -6.23 -1.11 -0.40
C TYR A 79 -6.98 -2.18 -1.21
N GLU A 80 -8.31 -2.25 -1.08
CA GLU A 80 -9.12 -3.23 -1.82
C GLU A 80 -9.02 -3.01 -3.33
N GLN A 81 -9.11 -1.75 -3.78
CA GLN A 81 -8.97 -1.40 -5.19
C GLN A 81 -7.57 -1.72 -5.73
N CYS A 82 -6.51 -1.44 -4.96
CA CYS A 82 -5.13 -1.76 -5.32
C CYS A 82 -4.94 -3.26 -5.51
N GLY A 83 -5.46 -4.06 -4.57
CA GLY A 83 -5.36 -5.51 -4.64
C GLY A 83 -6.10 -6.07 -5.87
N ASN A 84 -7.28 -5.55 -6.19
CA ASN A 84 -8.02 -5.95 -7.39
C ASN A 84 -7.28 -5.60 -8.68
N ALA A 85 -6.70 -4.40 -8.78
CA ALA A 85 -5.87 -3.99 -9.92
C ALA A 85 -4.63 -4.89 -10.06
N ALA A 86 -3.96 -5.21 -8.95
CA ALA A 86 -2.79 -6.09 -8.96
C ALA A 86 -3.12 -7.52 -9.43
N ILE A 87 -4.28 -8.06 -9.00
CA ILE A 87 -4.77 -9.35 -9.47
C ILE A 87 -5.02 -9.34 -10.99
N GLN A 88 -5.63 -8.27 -11.51
CA GLN A 88 -5.91 -8.15 -12.94
C GLN A 88 -4.61 -8.13 -13.76
N ALA A 89 -3.66 -7.27 -13.38
CA ALA A 89 -2.38 -7.18 -14.07
C ALA A 89 -1.59 -8.50 -14.08
N LEU A 90 -1.61 -9.25 -12.97
CA LEU A 90 -0.96 -10.57 -12.91
C LEU A 90 -1.61 -11.63 -13.81
N ARG A 91 -2.89 -11.49 -14.16
CA ARG A 91 -3.53 -12.43 -15.10
C ARG A 91 -3.03 -12.23 -16.52
N ASP A 92 -2.74 -10.98 -16.87
CA ASP A 92 -2.35 -10.56 -18.22
C ASP A 92 -0.84 -10.75 -18.45
N GLU A 93 0.00 -10.67 -17.41
CA GLU A 93 1.45 -10.87 -17.49
C GLU A 93 1.99 -11.92 -16.49
N LYS A 94 2.33 -13.12 -17.00
CA LYS A 94 2.78 -14.25 -16.18
C LYS A 94 4.21 -14.14 -15.62
N ASP A 95 5.05 -13.25 -16.19
CA ASP A 95 6.49 -13.15 -15.89
C ASP A 95 6.91 -11.82 -15.24
N CYS A 96 5.98 -11.11 -14.58
CA CYS A 96 6.28 -9.83 -13.95
C CYS A 96 7.02 -10.04 -12.61
N LYS A 97 8.32 -9.69 -12.56
CA LYS A 97 9.25 -10.05 -11.45
C LYS A 97 8.94 -9.40 -10.10
N THR A 98 8.28 -8.27 -10.07
CA THR A 98 7.76 -7.62 -8.86
C THR A 98 6.80 -6.56 -9.36
N ILE A 99 5.55 -6.59 -8.89
CA ILE A 99 4.63 -5.51 -9.23
C ILE A 99 4.37 -4.67 -7.99
N ALA A 100 4.67 -3.39 -8.10
CA ALA A 100 4.23 -2.42 -7.14
C ALA A 100 3.07 -1.65 -7.77
N PHE A 101 1.94 -1.62 -7.08
CA PHE A 101 0.74 -0.89 -7.48
C PHE A 101 0.37 0.10 -6.41
N GLY A 102 -0.26 1.18 -6.79
CA GLY A 102 -0.90 2.04 -5.83
C GLY A 102 -2.10 2.78 -6.37
N ILE A 103 -2.91 3.23 -5.43
CA ILE A 103 -4.04 4.12 -5.66
C ILE A 103 -3.94 5.24 -4.65
N TYR A 104 -4.13 6.45 -5.14
CA TYR A 104 -4.29 7.63 -4.31
C TYR A 104 -5.38 8.51 -4.89
N LYS A 105 -6.41 8.81 -4.11
CA LYS A 105 -7.60 9.57 -4.53
C LYS A 105 -8.21 9.02 -5.82
N GLY A 106 -8.27 7.69 -5.93
CA GLY A 106 -8.80 6.97 -7.09
C GLY A 106 -7.88 6.96 -8.33
N VAL A 107 -6.69 7.54 -8.27
CA VAL A 107 -5.72 7.52 -9.38
C VAL A 107 -4.74 6.37 -9.20
N MET A 108 -4.66 5.49 -10.20
CA MET A 108 -3.77 4.33 -10.21
C MET A 108 -2.34 4.70 -10.63
N PHE A 109 -1.36 4.02 -10.04
CA PHE A 109 0.05 4.13 -10.38
C PHE A 109 0.80 2.82 -10.09
N THR A 110 2.03 2.73 -10.58
CA THR A 110 2.98 1.65 -10.28
C THR A 110 4.31 2.21 -9.75
N GLU A 111 5.17 1.33 -9.24
CA GLU A 111 6.57 1.65 -8.94
C GLU A 111 7.48 0.61 -9.62
N ASP A 112 8.49 1.09 -10.34
CA ASP A 112 9.56 0.29 -10.93
C ASP A 112 10.94 0.85 -10.51
N GLU A 113 12.02 0.34 -11.09
CA GLU A 113 13.39 0.78 -10.79
C GLU A 113 13.64 2.26 -11.12
N ALA A 114 12.86 2.86 -12.02
CA ALA A 114 12.93 4.26 -12.41
C ALA A 114 11.94 5.15 -11.63
N GLY A 115 11.23 4.60 -10.64
CA GLY A 115 10.38 5.33 -9.71
C GLY A 115 8.89 5.06 -9.90
N PHE A 116 8.06 6.05 -9.54
CA PHE A 116 6.60 5.94 -9.60
C PHE A 116 6.09 6.36 -10.97
N CYS A 117 5.21 5.57 -11.57
CA CYS A 117 4.58 5.84 -12.86
C CYS A 117 3.07 5.95 -12.71
N LEU A 118 2.46 7.06 -13.13
CA LEU A 118 1.01 7.15 -13.23
C LEU A 118 0.49 6.24 -14.35
N ILE A 119 -0.59 5.52 -14.07
CA ILE A 119 -1.31 4.73 -15.08
C ILE A 119 -2.46 5.60 -15.59
N ASP A 120 -2.17 6.51 -16.51
CA ASP A 120 -3.21 7.22 -17.26
C ASP A 120 -3.53 6.45 -18.55
N LYS A 121 -4.83 6.36 -18.90
CA LYS A 121 -5.31 5.67 -20.10
C LYS A 121 -4.93 6.39 -21.40
N PHE A 122 -4.31 7.57 -21.31
CA PHE A 122 -3.89 8.38 -22.44
C PHE A 122 -2.39 8.73 -22.37
N ILE A 123 -1.56 7.83 -22.90
CA ILE A 123 -0.22 8.00 -23.53
C ILE A 123 0.91 8.72 -22.73
N ASP A 124 0.64 9.63 -21.81
CA ASP A 124 1.66 10.31 -21.02
C ASP A 124 1.96 9.52 -19.73
N GLN A 125 3.04 8.73 -19.77
CA GLN A 125 3.62 8.13 -18.57
C GLN A 125 4.39 9.21 -17.79
N TYR A 126 3.70 9.86 -16.85
CA TYR A 126 4.35 10.74 -15.90
C TYR A 126 5.13 9.91 -14.86
N ARG A 127 6.43 10.17 -14.76
CA ARG A 127 7.34 9.51 -13.81
C ARG A 127 7.75 10.45 -12.67
N PHE A 128 7.79 9.92 -11.46
CA PHE A 128 8.11 10.65 -10.23
C PHE A 128 9.16 9.90 -9.43
N GLY A 129 10.12 10.63 -8.85
CA GLY A 129 11.19 10.04 -8.04
C GLY A 129 10.73 9.64 -6.64
N SER A 130 9.57 10.12 -6.20
CA SER A 130 9.02 9.78 -4.88
C SER A 130 7.49 9.79 -4.83
N MET A 131 6.94 9.07 -3.84
CA MET A 131 5.51 9.10 -3.52
C MET A 131 5.01 10.52 -3.19
N THR A 132 5.86 11.37 -2.59
CA THR A 132 5.49 12.76 -2.27
C THR A 132 5.25 13.56 -3.53
N GLU A 133 6.17 13.50 -4.50
CA GLU A 133 6.04 14.17 -5.80
C GLU A 133 4.80 13.69 -6.56
N LEU A 134 4.55 12.37 -6.57
CA LEU A 134 3.38 11.77 -7.18
C LEU A 134 2.08 12.29 -6.55
N LYS A 135 1.97 12.24 -5.21
CA LYS A 135 0.76 12.70 -4.49
C LYS A 135 0.52 14.19 -4.71
N GLU A 136 1.56 15.00 -4.69
CA GLU A 136 1.45 16.43 -5.00
C GLU A 136 0.95 16.69 -6.43
N HIS A 137 1.37 15.89 -7.40
CA HIS A 137 0.86 15.99 -8.76
C HIS A 137 -0.63 15.63 -8.83
N ILE A 138 -1.04 14.50 -8.25
CA ILE A 138 -2.45 14.07 -8.20
C ILE A 138 -3.31 15.15 -7.53
N ASP A 139 -2.84 15.73 -6.42
CA ASP A 139 -3.53 16.79 -5.70
C ASP A 139 -3.71 18.08 -6.51
N ARG A 140 -2.78 18.38 -7.44
CA ARG A 140 -2.88 19.54 -8.33
C ARG A 140 -3.82 19.28 -9.49
N SER A 141 -3.82 18.07 -10.04
CA SER A 141 -4.63 17.69 -11.19
C SER A 141 -6.13 17.54 -10.88
N GLN A 142 -6.50 17.45 -9.60
CA GLN A 142 -7.90 17.35 -9.14
C GLN A 142 -8.48 18.66 -8.57
N LYS A 143 -7.76 19.78 -8.67
CA LYS A 143 -8.23 21.12 -8.29
C LYS A 143 -8.82 21.86 -9.48
#